data_AF-A0A8T0FAJ5-F1
#
_entry.id   AF-A0A8T0FAJ5-F1
#
_cell.length_a   1.000
_cell.length_b   1.000
_cell.length_c   1.000
_cell.angle_alpha   90.00
_cell.angle_beta   90.00
_cell.angle_gamma   90.00
#
_symmetry.space_group_name_H-M   'P 1'
#
loop_
_entity.id
_entity.type
_entity.pdbx_description
1 polymer ?
#
loop_
_entity_poly.entity_id
_entity_poly.type
_entity_poly.pdbx_seq_one_letter_code
_entity_poly.pdbx_strand_id
1 'polypeptide(L)'
;MAKSKKLTDRERGQIEALSSTGMSSRAIAIKIGRSKTAVNNFFKLKDNYGKKNTGGRPKALSSRDERRVCQLASTGKYSTRKLLPTTGV
;
A
#
# COMPACT_ATOMS: atom_id res chain seq x y z
N MET A 1 5.03 2.01 10.28
CA MET A 1 5.19 0.92 9.30
C MET A 1 4.56 -0.35 9.87
N ALA A 2 3.94 -1.19 9.04
CA ALA A 2 3.51 -2.52 9.48
C ALA A 2 4.77 -3.36 9.79
N LYS A 3 4.91 -3.86 11.01
CA LYS A 3 6.07 -4.65 11.44
C LYS A 3 6.12 -6.06 10.82
N SER A 4 5.00 -6.57 10.32
CA SER A 4 4.87 -7.96 9.89
C SER A 4 4.21 -8.10 8.52
N LYS A 5 4.54 -9.20 7.83
CA LYS A 5 3.96 -9.58 6.53
C LYS A 5 2.45 -9.75 6.66
N LYS A 6 1.70 -9.31 5.64
CA LYS A 6 0.24 -9.52 5.53
C LYS A 6 -0.12 -11.00 5.66
N LEU A 7 -1.34 -11.29 6.12
CA LEU A 7 -1.88 -12.65 6.12
C LEU A 7 -1.92 -13.19 4.69
N THR A 8 -1.44 -14.42 4.53
CA THR A 8 -1.50 -15.20 3.30
C THR A 8 -2.89 -15.79 3.08
N ASP A 9 -3.21 -16.18 1.85
CA ASP A 9 -4.53 -16.73 1.49
C ASP A 9 -4.86 -18.00 2.27
N ARG A 10 -3.84 -18.84 2.50
CA ARG A 10 -3.95 -20.01 3.36
C ARG A 10 -4.29 -19.65 4.81
N GLU A 11 -3.60 -18.66 5.38
CA GLU A 11 -3.89 -18.19 6.75
C GLU A 11 -5.29 -17.57 6.83
N ARG A 12 -5.74 -16.85 5.80
CA ARG A 12 -7.09 -16.29 5.72
C ARG A 12 -8.15 -17.39 5.75
N GLY A 13 -8.00 -18.42 4.92
CA GLY A 13 -8.90 -19.58 4.93
C GLY A 13 -8.89 -20.33 6.27
N GLN A 14 -7.73 -20.46 6.92
CA GLN A 14 -7.64 -21.04 8.28
C GLN A 14 -8.39 -20.20 9.31
N ILE A 15 -8.29 -18.87 9.25
CA ILE A 15 -9.02 -17.98 10.15
C ILE A 15 -10.54 -18.15 9.96
N GLU A 16 -11.01 -18.21 8.72
CA GLU A 16 -12.43 -18.40 8.41
C GLU A 16 -12.95 -19.76 8.91
N ALA A 17 -12.20 -20.84 8.65
CA ALA A 17 -12.56 -22.17 9.12
C ALA A 17 -12.55 -22.28 10.65
N LEU A 18 -11.61 -21.64 11.34
CA LEU A 18 -11.59 -21.65 12.81
C LEU A 18 -12.67 -20.73 13.40
N SER A 19 -13.01 -19.64 12.70
CA SER A 19 -14.10 -18.75 13.12
C SER A 19 -15.47 -19.43 13.04
N SER A 20 -15.70 -20.29 12.05
CA SER A 20 -16.98 -21.02 11.94
C SER A 20 -17.19 -22.00 13.10
N THR A 21 -16.11 -22.51 13.70
CA THR A 21 -16.16 -23.36 14.91
C THR A 21 -16.40 -22.59 16.21
N GLY A 22 -16.59 -21.27 16.17
CA GLY A 22 -16.84 -20.44 17.35
C GLY A 22 -15.59 -20.12 18.19
N MET A 23 -14.38 -20.36 17.67
CA MET A 23 -13.16 -20.02 18.40
C MET A 23 -12.96 -18.51 18.56
N SER A 24 -12.47 -18.09 19.71
CA SER A 24 -12.14 -16.68 19.94
C SER A 24 -10.97 -16.21 19.06
N SER A 25 -10.94 -14.94 18.68
CA SER A 25 -9.85 -14.36 17.87
C SER A 25 -8.47 -14.55 18.50
N ARG A 26 -8.38 -14.63 19.84
CA ARG A 26 -7.12 -14.88 20.55
C ARG A 26 -6.67 -16.33 20.36
N ALA A 27 -7.57 -17.29 20.49
CA ALA A 27 -7.27 -18.71 20.28
C ALA A 27 -6.84 -18.98 18.82
N ILE A 28 -7.54 -18.38 17.86
CA ILE A 28 -7.20 -18.45 16.43
C ILE A 28 -5.79 -17.90 16.18
N ALA A 29 -5.48 -16.72 16.74
CA ALA A 29 -4.18 -16.10 16.59
C ALA A 29 -3.03 -16.99 17.13
N ILE A 30 -3.24 -17.63 18.28
CA ILE A 30 -2.27 -18.57 18.87
C ILE A 30 -2.08 -19.79 17.95
N LYS A 31 -3.16 -20.40 17.46
CA LYS A 31 -3.10 -21.56 16.55
C LYS A 31 -2.32 -21.29 15.26
N ILE A 32 -2.50 -20.11 14.68
CA ILE A 32 -1.88 -19.72 13.40
C ILE A 32 -0.49 -19.09 13.62
N GLY A 33 -0.11 -18.80 14.88
CA GLY A 33 1.16 -18.14 15.18
C GLY A 33 1.19 -16.67 14.75
N ARG A 34 0.04 -15.99 14.75
CA ARG A 34 -0.09 -14.57 14.34
C ARG A 34 -0.58 -13.71 15.50
N SER A 35 -0.52 -12.39 15.33
CA SER A 35 -1.01 -11.47 16.36
C SER A 35 -2.54 -11.43 16.38
N LYS A 36 -3.13 -11.28 17.58
CA LYS A 36 -4.57 -11.02 17.76
C LYS A 36 -5.04 -9.83 16.91
N THR A 37 -4.21 -8.80 16.80
CA THR A 37 -4.52 -7.60 16.00
C THR A 37 -4.61 -7.89 14.51
N ALA A 38 -3.78 -8.79 13.97
CA ALA A 38 -3.85 -9.19 12.57
C ALA A 38 -5.15 -9.94 12.26
N VAL A 39 -5.55 -10.87 13.13
CA VAL A 39 -6.81 -11.62 13.03
C VAL A 39 -8.02 -10.67 13.15
N ASN A 40 -8.00 -9.74 14.11
CA ASN A 40 -9.07 -8.76 14.26
C ASN A 40 -9.17 -7.81 13.05
N ASN A 41 -8.03 -7.37 12.51
CA ASN A 41 -8.02 -6.55 11.29
C ASN A 41 -8.56 -7.31 10.08
N PHE A 42 -8.29 -8.61 10.00
CA PHE A 42 -8.89 -9.48 9.00
C PHE A 42 -10.41 -9.55 9.16
N PHE A 43 -10.94 -9.79 10.36
CA PHE A 43 -12.40 -9.80 10.57
C PHE A 43 -13.08 -8.47 10.24
N LYS A 44 -12.42 -7.34 10.49
CA LYS A 44 -12.95 -6.01 10.14
C LYS A 44 -12.97 -5.76 8.63
N LEU A 45 -11.97 -6.23 7.90
CA LEU A 45 -11.79 -5.93 6.48
C LEU A 45 -12.33 -7.02 5.55
N LYS A 46 -12.39 -8.28 5.99
CA LYS A 46 -12.76 -9.48 5.23
C LYS A 46 -12.17 -9.46 3.81
N ASP A 47 -13.03 -9.36 2.80
CA ASP A 47 -12.66 -9.32 1.38
C ASP A 47 -11.77 -8.13 1.01
N ASN A 48 -11.82 -7.05 1.78
CA ASN A 48 -10.99 -5.86 1.59
C ASN A 48 -9.64 -5.95 2.30
N TYR A 49 -9.36 -7.04 3.02
CA TYR A 49 -8.07 -7.22 3.68
C TYR A 49 -6.94 -7.25 2.66
N GLY A 50 -5.93 -6.40 2.86
CA GLY A 50 -4.74 -6.37 2.02
C GLY A 50 -4.92 -5.69 0.65
N LYS A 51 -6.16 -5.43 0.19
CA LYS A 51 -6.48 -4.74 -1.07
C LYS A 51 -6.22 -3.23 -1.05
N LYS A 52 -6.20 -2.62 0.14
CA LYS A 52 -5.93 -1.18 0.27
C LYS A 52 -4.51 -0.87 -0.18
N ASN A 53 -4.39 -0.20 -1.32
CA ASN A 53 -3.15 0.44 -1.75
C ASN A 53 -2.96 1.71 -0.94
N THR A 54 -1.92 1.75 -0.10
CA THR A 54 -1.59 2.94 0.71
C THR A 54 -0.96 4.05 -0.14
N GLY A 55 -0.74 3.80 -1.43
CA GLY A 55 0.07 4.65 -2.28
C GLY A 55 1.55 4.59 -1.89
N GLY A 56 2.36 5.33 -2.63
CA GLY A 56 3.75 5.63 -2.28
C GLY A 56 3.89 7.06 -1.79
N ARG A 57 5.14 7.49 -1.61
CA ARG A 57 5.44 8.91 -1.44
C ARG A 57 4.90 9.68 -2.66
N PRO A 58 4.24 10.84 -2.45
CA PRO A 58 3.82 11.68 -3.57
C PRO A 58 5.02 12.05 -4.45
N LYS A 59 4.78 12.20 -5.75
CA LYS A 59 5.79 12.64 -6.70
C LYS A 59 6.28 14.04 -6.32
N ALA A 60 7.55 14.32 -6.60
CA ALA A 60 8.13 15.65 -6.37
C ALA A 60 7.55 16.72 -7.32
N LEU A 61 7.20 16.32 -8.54
CA LEU A 61 6.62 17.19 -9.55
C LEU A 61 5.10 16.99 -9.62
N SER A 62 4.37 18.09 -9.78
CA SER A 62 2.95 18.01 -10.12
C SER A 62 2.77 17.61 -11.59
N SER A 63 1.57 17.16 -11.96
CA SER A 63 1.25 16.82 -13.37
C SER A 63 1.41 18.02 -14.31
N ARG A 64 1.29 19.26 -13.81
CA ARG A 64 1.53 20.48 -14.59
C ARG A 64 3.02 20.67 -14.86
N ASP A 65 3.84 20.43 -13.84
CA ASP A 65 5.29 20.58 -13.93
C ASP A 65 5.88 19.53 -14.86
N GLU A 66 5.44 18.28 -14.75
CA GLU A 66 5.79 17.20 -15.68
C GLU A 66 5.51 17.61 -17.13
N ARG A 67 4.32 18.18 -17.41
CA ARG A 67 3.95 18.63 -18.76
C ARG A 67 4.85 19.77 -19.25
N ARG A 68 5.17 20.73 -18.39
CA ARG A 68 6.00 21.89 -18.75
C ARG A 68 7.44 21.47 -19.03
N VAL A 69 7.98 20.55 -18.22
CA VAL A 69 9.30 19.95 -18.45
C VAL A 69 9.33 19.23 -19.81
N CYS A 70 8.32 18.40 -20.11
CA CYS A 70 8.24 17.70 -21.39
C CYS A 70 8.19 18.67 -22.58
N GLN A 71 7.37 19.73 -22.51
CA GLN A 71 7.27 20.73 -23.59
C GLN A 71 8.60 21.42 -23.86
N LEU A 72 9.29 21.89 -22.81
CA LEU A 72 10.57 22.58 -22.96
C LEU A 72 11.67 21.62 -23.44
N ALA A 73 11.68 20.37 -22.96
CA ALA A 73 12.63 19.36 -23.42
C ALA A 73 12.46 19.05 -24.91
N SER A 74 11.22 18.93 -25.41
CA SER A 74 10.94 18.68 -26.83
C SER A 74 11.42 19.79 -27.77
N THR A 75 11.60 21.02 -27.28
CA THR A 75 12.17 22.10 -28.10
C THR A 75 13.67 21.96 -28.35
N GLY A 76 14.38 21.12 -27.57
CA GLY A 76 15.83 20.91 -27.69
C GLY A 76 16.70 22.11 -27.28
N LYS A 77 16.09 23.21 -26.80
CA LYS A 77 16.80 24.48 -26.53
C LYS A 77 17.49 24.54 -25.16
N TYR A 78 17.12 23.63 -24.24
CA TYR A 78 17.52 23.70 -22.84
C TYR A 78 18.15 22.39 -22.37
N SER A 79 19.29 22.50 -21.70
CA SER A 79 19.87 21.40 -20.91
C SER A 79 19.01 21.13 -19.67
N THR A 80 19.06 19.90 -19.13
CA THR A 80 18.31 19.46 -17.95
C THR A 80 18.43 20.41 -16.75
N ARG A 81 19.64 20.91 -16.46
CA ARG A 81 19.88 21.87 -15.37
C ARG A 81 19.17 23.22 -15.58
N LYS A 82 18.95 23.63 -16.83
CA LYS A 82 18.25 24.88 -17.17
C LYS A 82 16.73 24.70 -17.24
N LEU A 83 16.22 23.47 -17.37
CA LEU A 83 14.78 23.21 -17.43
C LEU A 83 14.08 23.53 -16.11
N LEU A 84 14.64 23.09 -14.98
CA LEU A 84 14.08 23.29 -13.64
C LEU A 84 13.77 24.76 -13.30
N PRO A 85 14.73 25.70 -13.37
CA PRO A 85 14.46 27.12 -13.10
C PRO A 85 13.50 27.74 -14.11
N THR A 86 13.48 27.26 -15.36
CA THR A 86 12.57 27.76 -16.40
C THR A 86 11.12 27.31 -16.18
N THR A 87 10.93 26.16 -15.52
CA THR A 87 9.61 25.65 -15.15
C THR A 87 9.02 26.30 -13.91
N GLY A 88 9.84 26.95 -13.07
CA GLY A 88 9.41 27.59 -11.83
C GLY A 88 9.12 26.60 -10.70
N VAL A 89 9.81 25.45 -10.72
CA VAL A 89 9.73 24.36 -9.72
C VAL A 89 10.98 24.34 -8.88
#